data_AF-R7ER40-F1
#
_entry.id   AF-R7ER40-F1
#
_cell.length_a   1.000
_cell.length_b   1.000
_cell.length_c   1.000
_cell.angle_alpha   90.00
_cell.angle_beta   90.00
_cell.angle_gamma   90.00
#
_symmetry.space_group_name_H-M   'P 1'
#
loop_
_entity.id
_entity.type
_entity.pdbx_description
1 polymer ?
#
loop_
_entity_poly.entity_id
_entity_poly.type
_entity_poly.pdbx_seq_one_letter_code
_entity_poly.pdbx_strand_id
1 'polypeptide(L)'
;MSEEIYFEPCRLSAEESLCLTDRNETPEMGCIGHLCGDFGGGGKAFHSRWSDHLCADRNDELFKAVFGKLIDTLREKDNLLSCRTALYNNCIPHPEWEEKRTDSRRFWKFRYLTRDYAFYFRCTPNLGEDNFCVYAYDREKLFARMAKERGLPLYCYGYLPTTNEVIRMDFGEMGYCPIKVMKTGRSEAAEMNREIGVTPAQAEAMKAGSMFGWMVPAAFPERYDEIGRAKREREVR
;
A
#
# COMPACT_ATOMS: atom_id res chain seq x y z
N MET A 1 -3.09 22.17 5.02
CA MET A 1 -3.75 21.30 4.02
C MET A 1 -4.08 20.00 4.73
N SER A 2 -5.33 19.56 4.75
CA SER A 2 -5.69 18.27 5.35
C SER A 2 -5.13 17.13 4.50
N GLU A 3 -4.44 16.16 5.11
CA GLU A 3 -4.13 14.91 4.41
C GLU A 3 -5.43 14.22 3.97
N GLU A 4 -5.48 13.86 2.69
CA GLU A 4 -6.54 13.01 2.15
C GLU A 4 -6.23 11.56 2.51
N ILE A 5 -7.24 10.85 3.00
CA ILE A 5 -7.14 9.44 3.40
C ILE A 5 -8.06 8.66 2.48
N TYR A 6 -7.51 7.66 1.78
CA TYR A 6 -8.29 6.83 0.86
C TYR A 6 -8.11 5.36 1.17
N PHE A 7 -9.20 4.61 1.00
CA PHE A 7 -9.27 3.17 1.22
C PHE A 7 -8.92 2.41 -0.06
N GLU A 8 -8.20 1.30 0.07
CA GLU A 8 -8.13 0.29 -0.99
C GLU A 8 -7.73 -1.11 -0.48
N PRO A 9 -8.05 -2.18 -1.26
CA PRO A 9 -7.51 -3.51 -0.99
C PRO A 9 -5.98 -3.55 -1.10
N CYS A 10 -5.33 -4.54 -0.46
CA CYS A 10 -3.91 -4.82 -0.71
C CYS A 10 -3.71 -5.31 -2.17
N ARG A 11 -2.59 -4.96 -2.80
CA ARG A 11 -2.34 -5.19 -4.24
C ARG A 11 -0.95 -5.74 -4.56
N LEU A 12 -0.09 -5.90 -3.57
CA LEU A 12 1.29 -6.36 -3.72
C LEU A 12 1.49 -7.62 -2.89
N SER A 13 2.19 -8.60 -3.45
CA SER A 13 2.59 -9.81 -2.71
C SER A 13 3.44 -9.48 -1.48
N ALA A 14 4.27 -8.43 -1.54
CA ALA A 14 5.09 -7.99 -0.42
C ALA A 14 4.28 -7.46 0.78
N GLU A 15 2.98 -7.19 0.58
CA GLU A 15 2.11 -6.72 1.67
C GLU A 15 1.68 -7.86 2.58
N GLU A 16 1.73 -9.12 2.14
CA GLU A 16 1.26 -10.32 2.85
C GLU A 16 1.66 -10.33 4.34
N SER A 17 2.89 -9.92 4.66
CA SER A 17 3.43 -9.89 6.03
C SER A 17 3.16 -8.61 6.84
N LEU A 18 2.71 -7.49 6.24
CA LEU A 18 2.70 -6.17 6.89
C LEU A 18 1.68 -5.99 8.04
N CYS A 19 0.82 -6.97 8.29
CA CYS A 19 -0.12 -6.98 9.42
C CYS A 19 0.28 -7.96 10.53
N LEU A 20 1.53 -8.41 10.51
CA LEU A 20 2.08 -9.38 11.44
C LEU A 20 3.36 -8.80 12.02
N THR A 21 3.56 -8.99 13.32
CA THR A 21 4.82 -8.61 13.95
C THR A 21 5.94 -9.48 13.39
N ASP A 22 6.86 -8.87 12.65
CA ASP A 22 8.07 -9.53 12.15
C ASP A 22 9.18 -9.42 13.19
N ARG A 23 9.84 -10.54 13.50
CA ARG A 23 11.00 -10.56 14.40
C ARG A 23 12.27 -10.06 13.72
N ASN A 24 12.27 -9.93 12.40
CA ASN A 24 13.37 -9.45 11.57
C ASN A 24 13.07 -8.07 10.97
N GLU A 25 12.23 -7.29 11.63
CA GLU A 25 11.92 -5.92 11.21
C GLU A 25 13.20 -5.10 11.06
N THR A 26 13.24 -4.25 10.02
CA THR A 26 14.33 -3.30 9.81
C THR A 26 13.79 -1.87 9.67
N PRO A 27 14.58 -0.83 9.96
CA PRO A 27 14.14 0.57 9.80
C PRO A 27 13.69 0.93 8.38
N GLU A 28 14.22 0.25 7.36
CA GLU A 28 13.84 0.43 5.95
C GLU A 28 12.42 -0.06 5.65
N MET A 29 11.85 -0.92 6.50
CA MET A 29 10.43 -1.30 6.41
C MET A 29 9.51 -0.13 6.77
N GLY A 30 10.01 0.88 7.49
CA GLY A 30 9.27 2.09 7.82
C GLY A 30 8.13 1.91 8.83
N CYS A 31 8.09 0.81 9.59
CA CYS A 31 7.00 0.58 10.56
C CYS A 31 7.13 1.52 11.75
N ILE A 32 6.15 2.42 11.89
CA ILE A 32 6.09 3.43 12.96
C ILE A 32 5.63 2.77 14.25
N GLY A 33 4.59 1.95 14.13
CA GLY A 33 4.00 1.21 15.24
C GLY A 33 2.71 0.53 14.84
N HIS A 34 2.03 -0.08 15.81
CA HIS A 34 0.70 -0.60 15.59
C HIS A 34 -0.24 -0.36 16.78
N LEU A 35 -1.52 -0.19 16.46
CA LEU A 35 -2.63 -0.17 17.41
C LEU A 35 -3.38 -1.49 17.33
N CYS A 36 -3.43 -2.27 18.40
CA CYS A 36 -4.33 -3.44 18.48
C CYS A 36 -5.42 -3.20 19.51
N GLY A 37 -6.60 -3.78 19.30
CA GLY A 37 -7.72 -3.61 20.21
C GLY A 37 -8.90 -4.55 19.98
N ASP A 38 -9.83 -4.52 20.95
CA ASP A 38 -11.03 -5.35 20.98
C ASP A 38 -12.26 -4.58 21.49
N PHE A 39 -13.45 -5.16 21.27
CA PHE A 39 -14.73 -4.53 21.65
C PHE A 39 -15.33 -5.05 22.97
N GLY A 40 -14.55 -5.78 23.77
CA GLY A 40 -14.94 -6.40 25.02
C GLY A 40 -15.98 -7.52 24.85
N GLY A 41 -16.38 -8.14 25.97
CA GLY A 41 -17.41 -9.20 25.97
C GLY A 41 -18.73 -8.74 25.33
N GLY A 42 -19.18 -7.53 25.67
CA GLY A 42 -20.40 -6.91 25.15
C GLY A 42 -20.33 -6.41 23.71
N GLY A 43 -19.15 -6.41 23.08
CA GLY A 43 -18.97 -6.04 21.68
C GLY A 43 -19.12 -4.56 21.35
N LYS A 44 -19.17 -3.68 22.37
CA LYS A 44 -19.37 -2.22 22.24
C LYS A 44 -18.25 -1.38 22.88
N ALA A 45 -17.33 -2.01 23.61
CA ALA A 45 -16.20 -1.29 24.20
C ALA A 45 -15.18 -0.93 23.11
N PHE A 46 -14.16 -0.15 23.44
CA PHE A 46 -13.01 0.08 22.56
C PHE A 46 -11.76 0.02 23.43
N HIS A 47 -11.27 -1.18 23.66
CA HIS A 47 -10.02 -1.41 24.37
C HIS A 47 -8.90 -1.41 23.33
N SER A 48 -7.83 -0.64 23.54
CA SER A 48 -6.73 -0.60 22.60
C SER A 48 -5.39 -0.38 23.28
N ARG A 49 -4.33 -0.78 22.59
CA ARG A 49 -2.93 -0.59 22.99
C ARG A 49 -2.11 -0.25 21.76
N TRP A 50 -1.28 0.78 21.90
CA TRP A 50 -0.25 1.14 20.94
C TRP A 50 1.07 0.45 21.29
N SER A 51 1.80 0.01 20.27
CA SER A 51 3.16 -0.52 20.38
C SER A 51 4.05 0.20 19.37
N ASP A 52 5.15 0.80 19.85
CA ASP A 52 6.15 1.43 18.99
C ASP A 52 7.02 0.39 18.28
N HIS A 53 7.50 0.76 17.09
CA HIS A 53 8.34 -0.07 16.22
C HIS A 53 9.64 0.68 15.84
N LEU A 54 10.43 0.14 14.90
CA LEU A 54 11.78 0.67 14.61
C LEU A 54 11.79 2.05 13.95
N CYS A 55 10.65 2.53 13.44
CA CYS A 55 10.47 3.88 12.88
C CYS A 55 9.59 4.76 13.78
N ALA A 56 9.58 4.52 15.10
CA ALA A 56 8.78 5.27 16.07
C ALA A 56 9.18 6.76 16.20
N ASP A 57 10.34 7.17 15.66
CA ASP A 57 10.70 8.57 15.51
C ASP A 57 9.70 9.35 14.64
N ARG A 58 8.97 8.66 13.76
CA ARG A 58 7.87 9.21 12.94
C ARG A 58 6.52 9.25 13.68
N ASN A 59 6.42 8.79 14.92
CA ASN A 59 5.24 8.91 15.77
C ASN A 59 5.14 10.35 16.35
N ASP A 60 5.19 11.34 15.48
CA ASP A 60 5.17 12.76 15.81
C ASP A 60 3.74 13.34 15.87
N GLU A 61 3.61 14.65 16.12
CA GLU A 61 2.31 15.30 16.23
C GLU A 61 1.50 15.30 14.93
N LEU A 62 2.17 15.31 13.78
CA LEU A 62 1.50 15.21 12.48
C LEU A 62 0.92 13.80 12.30
N PHE A 63 1.73 12.78 12.55
CA PHE A 63 1.29 11.38 12.53
C PHE A 63 0.09 11.16 13.44
N LYS A 64 0.18 11.60 14.70
CA LYS A 64 -0.92 11.45 15.68
C LYS A 64 -2.20 12.15 15.22
N ALA A 65 -2.09 13.34 14.61
CA ALA A 65 -3.25 14.06 14.09
C ALA A 65 -3.92 13.30 12.93
N VAL A 66 -3.14 12.77 11.99
CA VAL A 66 -3.64 12.00 10.84
C VAL A 66 -4.23 10.67 11.29
N PHE A 67 -3.48 9.90 12.08
CA PHE A 67 -3.89 8.59 12.56
C PHE A 67 -5.10 8.70 13.50
N GLY A 68 -5.11 9.67 14.41
CA GLY A 68 -6.24 9.96 15.29
C GLY A 68 -7.50 10.25 14.49
N LYS A 69 -7.42 11.12 13.47
CA LYS A 69 -8.55 11.40 12.57
C LYS A 69 -9.08 10.14 11.88
N LEU A 70 -8.20 9.27 11.36
CA LEU A 70 -8.62 8.00 10.75
C LEU A 70 -9.36 7.12 11.76
N ILE A 71 -8.79 6.91 12.95
CA ILE A 71 -9.38 6.06 13.98
C ILE A 71 -10.71 6.63 14.46
N ASP A 72 -10.81 7.94 14.68
CA ASP A 72 -12.05 8.58 15.12
C ASP A 72 -13.15 8.46 14.06
N THR A 73 -12.85 8.70 12.78
CA THR A 73 -13.80 8.48 11.69
C THR A 73 -14.28 7.03 11.62
N LEU A 74 -13.37 6.06 11.78
CA LEU A 74 -13.75 4.64 11.76
C LEU A 74 -14.57 4.23 13.00
N ARG A 75 -14.49 4.98 14.09
CA ARG A 75 -15.26 4.76 15.33
C ARG A 75 -16.63 5.43 15.32
N GLU A 76 -16.92 6.29 14.35
CA GLU A 76 -18.25 6.87 14.16
C GLU A 76 -19.31 5.77 13.98
N LYS A 77 -20.57 6.10 14.28
CA LYS A 77 -21.67 5.15 14.29
C LYS A 77 -21.74 4.35 12.96
N ASP A 78 -21.93 3.04 13.08
CA ASP A 78 -22.07 2.09 11.98
C ASP A 78 -20.79 1.86 11.13
N ASN A 79 -19.69 2.56 11.40
CA ASN A 79 -18.39 2.32 10.76
C ASN A 79 -17.61 1.14 11.38
N LEU A 80 -16.56 0.72 10.68
CA LEU A 80 -15.73 -0.47 10.93
C LEU A 80 -15.35 -0.67 12.40
N LEU A 81 -14.94 0.39 13.10
CA LEU A 81 -14.44 0.34 14.48
C LEU A 81 -15.47 0.86 15.51
N SER A 82 -16.74 0.95 15.15
CA SER A 82 -17.79 1.38 16.07
C SER A 82 -18.18 0.31 17.10
N CYS A 83 -18.22 -0.96 16.67
CA CYS A 83 -18.51 -2.12 17.50
C CYS A 83 -18.14 -3.43 16.77
N ARG A 84 -18.10 -4.57 17.48
CA ARG A 84 -17.79 -5.88 16.88
C ARG A 84 -18.75 -6.27 15.76
N THR A 85 -20.05 -5.96 15.92
CA THR A 85 -21.06 -6.22 14.89
C THR A 85 -20.80 -5.42 13.62
N ALA A 86 -20.41 -4.14 13.76
CA ALA A 86 -20.06 -3.32 12.60
C ALA A 86 -18.79 -3.84 11.92
N LEU A 87 -17.76 -4.23 12.69
CA LEU A 87 -16.57 -4.85 12.13
C LEU A 87 -16.91 -6.11 11.33
N TYR A 88 -17.73 -7.00 11.88
CA TYR A 88 -18.24 -8.20 11.19
C TYR A 88 -18.98 -7.83 9.89
N ASN A 89 -19.95 -6.91 9.96
CA ASN A 89 -20.76 -6.51 8.81
C ASN A 89 -19.98 -5.81 7.70
N ASN A 90 -18.89 -5.12 8.04
CA ASN A 90 -18.01 -4.48 7.06
C ASN A 90 -16.98 -5.47 6.46
N CYS A 91 -16.62 -6.54 7.15
CA CYS A 91 -15.64 -7.51 6.67
C CYS A 91 -16.28 -8.63 5.82
N ILE A 92 -17.34 -9.25 6.34
CA ILE A 92 -17.92 -10.48 5.76
C ILE A 92 -18.38 -10.35 4.30
N PRO A 93 -18.95 -9.22 3.86
CA PRO A 93 -19.31 -9.04 2.45
C PRO A 93 -18.11 -8.98 1.48
N HIS A 94 -16.88 -8.91 1.99
CA HIS A 94 -15.65 -8.73 1.22
C HIS A 94 -14.70 -9.94 1.35
N PRO A 95 -15.04 -11.11 0.77
CA PRO A 95 -14.18 -12.30 0.80
C PRO A 95 -12.85 -12.11 0.06
N GLU A 96 -12.74 -11.11 -0.81
CA GLU A 96 -11.51 -10.76 -1.51
C GLU A 96 -10.44 -10.13 -0.60
N TRP A 97 -10.81 -9.69 0.61
CA TRP A 97 -9.86 -9.21 1.64
C TRP A 97 -9.58 -10.28 2.70
N GLU A 98 -10.21 -11.45 2.60
CA GLU A 98 -10.05 -12.54 3.55
C GLU A 98 -8.71 -13.24 3.35
N GLU A 99 -7.89 -13.22 4.40
CA GLU A 99 -6.64 -13.96 4.48
C GLU A 99 -6.90 -15.30 5.19
N LYS A 100 -6.64 -16.39 4.46
CA LYS A 100 -6.83 -17.76 4.96
C LYS A 100 -5.52 -18.29 5.49
N ARG A 101 -5.44 -18.51 6.80
CA ARG A 101 -4.29 -19.21 7.39
C ARG A 101 -4.52 -20.72 7.45
N THR A 102 -3.42 -21.46 7.54
CA THR A 102 -3.39 -22.92 7.65
C THR A 102 -4.07 -23.46 8.91
N ASP A 103 -4.28 -22.62 9.92
CA ASP A 103 -4.84 -22.98 11.23
C ASP A 103 -6.34 -22.65 11.37
N SER A 104 -7.05 -22.49 10.25
CA SER A 104 -8.48 -22.12 10.20
C SER A 104 -8.82 -20.73 10.77
N ARG A 105 -7.83 -19.95 11.20
CA ARG A 105 -8.03 -18.54 11.53
C ARG A 105 -8.20 -17.74 10.26
N ARG A 106 -9.16 -16.82 10.31
CA ARG A 106 -9.55 -15.93 9.22
C ARG A 106 -9.47 -14.51 9.74
N PHE A 107 -8.84 -13.66 8.96
CA PHE A 107 -8.84 -12.23 9.20
C PHE A 107 -9.00 -11.50 7.88
N TRP A 108 -9.51 -10.28 7.95
CA TRP A 108 -9.65 -9.40 6.80
C TRP A 108 -8.53 -8.39 6.79
N LYS A 109 -8.00 -8.14 5.60
CA LYS A 109 -6.84 -7.29 5.42
C LYS A 109 -6.98 -6.33 4.25
N PHE A 110 -6.75 -5.06 4.53
CA PHE A 110 -6.87 -3.96 3.60
C PHE A 110 -6.02 -2.79 4.09
N ARG A 111 -5.92 -1.72 3.29
CA ARG A 111 -5.11 -0.55 3.63
C ARG A 111 -5.88 0.75 3.48
N TYR A 112 -5.49 1.73 4.29
CA TYR A 112 -5.76 3.14 4.04
C TYR A 112 -4.43 3.82 3.75
N LEU A 113 -4.38 4.65 2.72
CA LEU A 113 -3.20 5.42 2.36
C LEU A 113 -3.48 6.91 2.53
N THR A 114 -2.44 7.63 2.91
CA THR A 114 -2.34 9.09 2.83
C THR A 114 -1.10 9.44 2.04
N ARG A 115 -0.84 10.72 1.80
CA ARG A 115 0.40 11.14 1.13
C ARG A 115 1.64 10.59 1.84
N ASP A 116 1.67 10.69 3.17
CA ASP A 116 2.87 10.40 3.96
C ASP A 116 2.82 9.03 4.67
N TYR A 117 1.63 8.44 4.86
CA TYR A 117 1.45 7.24 5.67
C TYR A 117 0.69 6.12 4.97
N ALA A 118 1.00 4.89 5.35
CA ALA A 118 0.25 3.69 4.97
C ALA A 118 -0.23 2.96 6.21
N PHE A 119 -1.54 2.71 6.30
CA PHE A 119 -2.20 2.05 7.42
C PHE A 119 -2.77 0.71 6.99
N TYR A 120 -2.18 -0.38 7.46
CA TYR A 120 -2.62 -1.73 7.14
C TYR A 120 -3.47 -2.30 8.27
N PHE A 121 -4.69 -2.70 7.93
CA PHE A 121 -5.65 -3.24 8.87
C PHE A 121 -5.62 -4.76 8.85
N ARG A 122 -5.75 -5.35 10.04
CA ARG A 122 -6.09 -6.75 10.26
C ARG A 122 -7.33 -6.78 11.12
N CYS A 123 -8.42 -7.30 10.60
CA CYS A 123 -9.69 -7.39 11.31
C CYS A 123 -10.05 -8.86 11.58
N THR A 124 -10.24 -9.20 12.84
CA THR A 124 -10.64 -10.53 13.29
C THR A 124 -11.99 -10.41 13.99
N PRO A 125 -13.12 -10.65 13.30
CA PRO A 125 -14.45 -10.45 13.86
C PRO A 125 -14.90 -11.50 14.91
N ASN A 126 -13.98 -12.32 15.40
CA ASN A 126 -14.25 -13.42 16.33
C ASN A 126 -14.07 -12.97 17.80
N LEU A 127 -14.71 -13.68 18.72
CA LEU A 127 -14.59 -13.43 20.16
C LEU A 127 -13.31 -14.08 20.71
N GLY A 128 -12.55 -13.36 21.56
CA GLY A 128 -11.42 -13.92 22.33
C GLY A 128 -10.02 -13.63 21.79
N GLU A 129 -9.89 -12.89 20.69
CA GLU A 129 -8.62 -12.31 20.20
C GLU A 129 -8.80 -10.79 20.02
N ASP A 130 -7.70 -10.06 19.77
CA ASP A 130 -7.78 -8.66 19.32
C ASP A 130 -8.67 -8.61 18.07
N ASN A 131 -9.74 -7.82 18.12
CA ASN A 131 -10.69 -7.71 17.01
C ASN A 131 -10.11 -6.92 15.84
N PHE A 132 -9.15 -6.04 16.10
CA PHE A 132 -8.45 -5.30 15.06
C PHE A 132 -7.00 -5.04 15.45
N CYS A 133 -6.14 -4.95 14.45
CA CYS A 133 -4.83 -4.32 14.53
C CYS A 133 -4.63 -3.40 13.33
N VAL A 134 -4.04 -2.23 13.56
CA VAL A 134 -3.70 -1.25 12.53
C VAL A 134 -2.21 -0.99 12.61
N TYR A 135 -1.46 -1.44 11.59
CA TYR A 135 -0.04 -1.19 11.46
C TYR A 135 0.16 0.09 10.66
N ALA A 136 0.93 1.02 11.21
CA ALA A 136 1.24 2.29 10.60
C ALA A 136 2.67 2.29 10.06
N TYR A 137 2.84 2.75 8.83
CA TYR A 137 4.11 2.84 8.15
C TYR A 137 4.34 4.23 7.58
N ASP A 138 5.60 4.65 7.56
CA ASP A 138 6.09 5.68 6.65
C ASP A 138 5.95 5.16 5.22
N ARG A 139 5.11 5.82 4.42
CA ARG A 139 4.73 5.33 3.10
C ARG A 139 5.92 5.30 2.14
N GLU A 140 6.73 6.36 2.14
CA GLU A 140 7.86 6.47 1.23
C GLU A 140 8.88 5.37 1.51
N LYS A 141 9.27 5.17 2.77
CA LYS A 141 10.20 4.09 3.16
C LYS A 141 9.66 2.71 2.76
N LEU A 142 8.41 2.44 3.14
CA LEU A 142 7.79 1.14 2.89
C LEU A 142 7.73 0.83 1.38
N PHE A 143 7.26 1.78 0.57
CA PHE A 143 7.10 1.57 -0.87
C PHE A 143 8.44 1.58 -1.60
N ALA A 144 9.41 2.39 -1.17
CA ALA A 144 10.75 2.37 -1.74
C ALA A 144 11.43 1.01 -1.52
N ARG A 145 11.26 0.41 -0.33
CA ARG A 145 11.74 -0.95 -0.05
C ARG A 145 11.07 -1.98 -0.96
N MET A 146 9.73 -1.99 -1.02
CA MET A 146 8.99 -2.96 -1.85
C MET A 146 9.29 -2.81 -3.34
N ALA A 147 9.45 -1.58 -3.83
CA ALA A 147 9.85 -1.31 -5.21
C ALA A 147 11.26 -1.86 -5.49
N LYS A 148 12.22 -1.59 -4.58
CA LYS A 148 13.60 -2.08 -4.68
C LYS A 148 13.67 -3.60 -4.70
N GLU A 149 12.91 -4.28 -3.83
CA GLU A 149 12.81 -5.76 -3.80
C GLU A 149 12.30 -6.32 -5.14
N ARG A 150 11.52 -5.54 -5.90
CA ARG A 150 11.03 -5.89 -7.24
C ARG A 150 11.89 -5.37 -8.39
N GLY A 151 13.03 -4.75 -8.11
CA GLY A 151 13.87 -4.12 -9.14
C GLY A 151 13.18 -2.95 -9.86
N LEU A 152 12.19 -2.33 -9.22
CA LEU A 152 11.42 -1.20 -9.75
C LEU A 152 11.78 0.10 -9.00
N PRO A 153 11.61 1.26 -9.64
CA PRO A 153 11.74 2.55 -8.96
C PRO A 153 10.48 2.85 -8.13
N LEU A 154 10.60 3.76 -7.16
CA LEU A 154 9.44 4.24 -6.40
C LEU A 154 8.43 4.95 -7.32
N TYR A 155 8.92 5.67 -8.33
CA TYR A 155 8.11 6.29 -9.37
C TYR A 155 8.87 6.36 -10.68
N CYS A 156 8.15 6.52 -11.78
CA CYS A 156 8.72 6.84 -13.09
C CYS A 156 7.80 7.75 -13.89
N TYR A 157 8.28 8.19 -15.04
CA TYR A 157 7.55 9.01 -15.98
C TYR A 157 7.09 8.21 -17.19
N GLY A 158 5.88 8.52 -17.66
CA GLY A 158 5.30 8.01 -18.89
C GLY A 158 4.72 9.16 -19.71
N TYR A 159 4.01 8.82 -20.79
CA TYR A 159 3.25 9.81 -21.55
C TYR A 159 1.88 9.25 -21.94
N LEU A 160 0.89 10.13 -22.07
CA LEU A 160 -0.45 9.76 -22.57
C LEU A 160 -0.46 9.82 -24.10
N PRO A 161 -0.78 8.73 -24.82
CA PRO A 161 -0.82 8.74 -26.28
C PRO A 161 -1.86 9.70 -26.88
N THR A 162 -2.92 10.00 -26.14
CA THR A 162 -4.05 10.82 -26.60
C THR A 162 -3.75 12.33 -26.50
N THR A 163 -3.16 12.77 -25.38
CA THR A 163 -2.87 14.20 -25.12
C THR A 163 -1.40 14.55 -25.33
N ASN A 164 -0.55 13.54 -25.49
CA ASN A 164 0.90 13.64 -25.49
C ASN A 164 1.50 14.15 -24.16
N GLU A 165 0.72 14.37 -23.10
CA GLU A 165 1.22 14.90 -21.81
C GLU A 165 2.12 13.89 -21.09
N VAL A 166 3.11 14.39 -20.34
CA VAL A 166 3.92 13.56 -19.43
C VAL A 166 3.12 13.28 -18.17
N ILE A 167 3.24 12.07 -17.67
CA ILE A 167 2.56 11.59 -16.46
C ILE A 167 3.56 10.94 -15.52
N ARG A 168 3.27 10.99 -14.22
CA ARG A 168 4.00 10.25 -13.20
C ARG A 168 3.22 8.99 -12.81
N MET A 169 3.91 7.88 -12.69
CA MET A 169 3.36 6.61 -12.21
C MET A 169 4.13 6.20 -10.96
N ASP A 170 3.41 6.02 -9.87
CA ASP A 170 3.96 5.64 -8.57
C ASP A 170 3.78 4.13 -8.33
N PHE A 171 4.82 3.50 -7.81
CA PHE A 171 4.82 2.06 -7.56
C PHE A 171 3.73 1.70 -6.54
N GLY A 172 3.04 0.59 -6.77
CA GLY A 172 1.97 0.11 -5.89
C GLY A 172 0.64 0.86 -6.01
N GLU A 173 0.54 1.85 -6.90
CA GLU A 173 -0.68 2.60 -7.20
C GLU A 173 -1.23 2.30 -8.60
N MET A 174 -2.54 2.52 -8.78
CA MET A 174 -3.20 2.40 -10.08
C MET A 174 -3.28 3.76 -10.76
N GLY A 175 -3.19 3.77 -12.08
CA GLY A 175 -3.31 4.98 -12.88
C GLY A 175 -2.04 5.83 -12.84
N TYR A 176 -2.21 7.14 -12.77
CA TYR A 176 -1.11 8.09 -12.86
C TYR A 176 -1.48 9.43 -12.23
N CYS A 177 -0.46 10.20 -11.87
CA CYS A 177 -0.59 11.59 -11.50
C CYS A 177 -0.24 12.49 -12.70
N PRO A 178 -1.12 13.41 -13.12
CA PRO A 178 -0.77 14.45 -14.07
C PRO A 178 0.37 15.32 -13.51
N ILE A 179 1.36 15.63 -14.33
CA ILE A 179 2.42 16.57 -13.96
C ILE A 179 2.45 17.76 -14.92
N LYS A 180 2.75 18.94 -14.40
CA LYS A 180 2.86 20.16 -15.19
C LYS A 180 4.31 20.34 -15.63
N VAL A 181 4.58 20.01 -16.87
CA VAL A 181 5.89 20.18 -17.52
C VAL A 181 5.74 20.96 -18.81
N MET A 182 6.77 21.72 -19.20
CA MET A 182 6.74 22.55 -20.41
C MET A 182 6.81 21.70 -21.68
N LYS A 183 7.63 20.65 -21.66
CA LYS A 183 7.82 19.71 -22.76
C LYS A 183 6.92 18.50 -22.57
N THR A 184 6.48 17.90 -23.67
CA THR A 184 5.53 16.79 -23.65
C THR A 184 6.00 15.62 -24.51
N GLY A 185 5.41 14.46 -24.28
CA GLY A 185 5.55 13.28 -25.11
C GLY A 185 6.60 12.27 -24.66
N ARG A 186 6.72 11.23 -25.48
CA ARG A 186 7.55 10.05 -25.19
C ARG A 186 9.01 10.39 -24.91
N SER A 187 9.59 11.29 -25.71
CA SER A 187 11.02 11.65 -25.59
C SER A 187 11.30 12.34 -24.26
N GLU A 188 10.40 13.23 -23.82
CA GLU A 188 10.54 13.93 -22.54
C GLU A 188 10.44 12.97 -21.36
N ALA A 189 9.41 12.11 -21.34
CA ALA A 189 9.26 11.09 -20.30
C ALA A 189 10.50 10.19 -20.20
N ALA A 190 11.08 9.81 -21.35
CA ALA A 190 12.30 9.02 -21.40
C ALA A 190 13.54 9.80 -20.90
N GLU A 191 13.62 11.10 -21.16
CA GLU A 191 14.69 11.97 -20.64
C GLU A 191 14.61 12.11 -19.12
N MET A 192 13.43 12.44 -18.59
CA MET A 192 13.20 12.53 -17.15
C MET A 192 13.50 11.21 -16.43
N ASN A 193 13.13 10.06 -17.04
CA ASN A 193 13.47 8.75 -16.50
C ASN A 193 14.99 8.51 -16.46
N ARG A 194 15.74 8.92 -17.50
CA ARG A 194 17.21 8.79 -17.50
C ARG A 194 17.85 9.60 -16.37
N GLU A 195 17.33 10.80 -16.08
CA GLU A 195 17.85 11.66 -15.01
C GLU A 195 17.73 11.02 -13.62
N ILE A 196 16.67 10.24 -13.39
CA ILE A 196 16.45 9.52 -12.12
C ILE A 196 16.94 8.06 -12.15
N GLY A 197 17.66 7.67 -13.21
CA GLY A 197 18.23 6.32 -13.34
C GLY A 197 17.22 5.21 -13.65
N VAL A 198 16.04 5.54 -14.14
CA VAL A 198 15.01 4.56 -14.53
C VAL A 198 15.28 4.02 -15.93
N THR A 199 15.38 2.70 -16.04
CA THR A 199 15.61 1.99 -17.31
C THR A 199 14.33 1.87 -18.15
N PRO A 200 14.44 1.68 -19.47
CA PRO A 200 13.28 1.41 -20.33
C PRO A 200 12.46 0.20 -19.88
N ALA A 201 13.12 -0.88 -19.45
CA ALA A 201 12.48 -2.07 -18.92
C ALA A 201 11.64 -1.78 -17.66
N GLN A 202 12.19 -1.01 -16.73
CA GLN A 202 11.45 -0.57 -15.53
C GLN A 202 10.26 0.33 -15.89
N ALA A 203 10.44 1.28 -16.82
CA ALA A 203 9.36 2.19 -17.19
C ALA A 203 8.15 1.45 -17.80
N GLU A 204 8.38 0.45 -18.66
CA GLU A 204 7.30 -0.36 -19.23
C GLU A 204 6.66 -1.28 -18.20
N ALA A 205 7.44 -1.85 -17.27
CA ALA A 205 6.90 -2.62 -16.15
C ALA A 205 6.04 -1.76 -15.21
N MET A 206 6.49 -0.54 -14.88
CA MET A 206 5.72 0.43 -14.08
C MET A 206 4.40 0.81 -14.77
N LYS A 207 4.44 1.03 -16.09
CA LYS A 207 3.24 1.29 -16.89
C LYS A 207 2.27 0.11 -16.88
N ALA A 208 2.77 -1.11 -17.04
CA ALA A 208 1.91 -2.30 -16.96
C ALA A 208 1.31 -2.46 -15.55
N GLY A 209 2.11 -2.25 -14.50
CA GLY A 209 1.66 -2.29 -13.11
C GLY A 209 0.56 -1.27 -12.80
N SER A 210 0.74 -0.03 -13.27
CA SER A 210 -0.22 1.04 -13.05
C SER A 210 -1.52 0.88 -13.85
N MET A 211 -1.48 0.20 -15.00
CA MET A 211 -2.65 -0.02 -15.85
C MET A 211 -3.41 -1.30 -15.52
N PHE A 212 -2.71 -2.39 -15.23
CA PHE A 212 -3.27 -3.74 -15.16
C PHE A 212 -3.09 -4.41 -13.79
N GLY A 213 -2.46 -3.70 -12.84
CA GLY A 213 -2.16 -4.19 -11.51
C GLY A 213 -0.75 -4.76 -11.39
N TRP A 214 -0.19 -4.70 -10.19
CA TRP A 214 1.20 -5.01 -9.92
C TRP A 214 1.51 -6.51 -9.82
N MET A 215 0.50 -7.38 -9.88
CA MET A 215 0.68 -8.84 -9.82
C MET A 215 0.77 -9.50 -11.19
N VAL A 216 0.50 -8.79 -12.29
CA VAL A 216 0.55 -9.37 -13.63
C VAL A 216 2.01 -9.56 -14.08
N PRO A 217 2.33 -10.57 -14.90
CA PRO A 217 3.70 -10.79 -15.40
C PRO A 217 4.30 -9.57 -16.09
N ALA A 218 3.48 -8.75 -16.79
CA ALA A 218 3.96 -7.54 -17.44
C ALA A 218 4.45 -6.46 -16.45
N ALA A 219 4.09 -6.52 -15.17
CA ALA A 219 4.57 -5.57 -14.16
C ALA A 219 5.99 -5.88 -13.64
N PHE A 220 6.71 -6.80 -14.29
CA PHE A 220 8.03 -7.26 -13.89
C PHE A 220 9.10 -6.83 -14.91
N PRO A 221 10.14 -6.07 -14.50
CA PRO A 221 11.13 -5.50 -15.43
C PRO A 221 11.91 -6.56 -16.21
N GLU A 222 12.10 -7.76 -15.66
CA GLU A 222 12.79 -8.87 -16.34
C GLU A 222 12.08 -9.34 -17.62
N ARG A 223 10.80 -9.02 -17.79
CA ARG A 223 10.01 -9.33 -19.00
C ARG A 223 10.36 -8.44 -20.18
N TYR A 224 11.19 -7.42 -19.99
CA TYR A 224 11.56 -6.47 -21.02
C TYR A 224 13.06 -6.54 -21.31
N ASP A 225 13.42 -6.25 -22.57
CA ASP A 225 14.80 -6.05 -22.99
C ASP A 225 15.33 -4.66 -22.60
N GLU A 226 16.60 -4.38 -22.92
CA GLU A 226 17.29 -3.13 -22.58
C GLU A 226 16.62 -1.87 -23.15
N ILE A 227 15.82 -2.02 -24.20
CA ILE A 227 15.08 -0.92 -24.85
C ILE A 227 13.59 -0.92 -24.51
N GLY A 228 13.15 -1.77 -23.57
CA GLY A 228 11.78 -1.81 -23.06
C GLY A 228 10.81 -2.63 -23.92
N ARG A 229 11.28 -3.49 -24.83
CA ARG A 229 10.40 -4.39 -25.58
C ARG A 229 10.17 -5.68 -24.81
N ALA A 230 8.95 -6.20 -24.86
CA ALA A 230 8.63 -7.48 -24.25
C ALA A 230 9.49 -8.60 -24.86
N LYS A 231 10.20 -9.35 -24.00
CA LYS A 231 10.94 -10.55 -24.37
C LYS A 231 9.97 -11.64 -24.79
N ARG A 232 10.39 -12.47 -25.75
CA ARG A 232 9.62 -13.65 -26.15
C ARG A 232 9.72 -14.72 -25.05
N GLU A 233 8.73 -15.61 -24.94
CA GLU A 233 8.70 -16.66 -23.90
C GLU A 233 9.98 -17.51 -23.84
N ARG A 234 10.66 -17.71 -24.97
CA ARG A 234 11.91 -18.48 -25.05
C ARG A 234 13.13 -17.78 -24.43
N GLU A 235 13.04 -16.46 -24.24
CA GLU A 235 14.11 -15.58 -23.73
C GLU A 235 13.95 -15.32 -22.22
N VAL A 236 12.83 -15.77 -21.62
CA VAL A 236 12.61 -15.76 -20.16
C VAL A 236 13.10 -17.10 -19.61
N ARG A 237 14.39 -17.20 -19.32
CA ARG A 237 15.00 -18.34 -18.61
C ARG A 237 15.66 -17.88 -17.34
#